data_AF-A0AAD5X556-F1
#
_entry.id   AF-A0AAD5X556-F1
#
_cell.length_a   1.000
_cell.length_b   1.000
_cell.length_c   1.000
_cell.angle_alpha   90.00
_cell.angle_beta   90.00
_cell.angle_gamma   90.00
#
_symmetry.space_group_name_H-M   'P 1'
#
loop_
_entity.id
_entity.type
_entity.pdbx_description
1 polymer ?
#
loop_
_entity_poly.entity_id
_entity_poly.type
_entity_poly.pdbx_seq_one_letter_code
_entity_poly.pdbx_strand_id
1 'polypeptide(L)'
;MRSFDKSVLADEELHDLKLRFELLEGDRKAYYETSQWAIRQNKEEVGMLRAQNKELSDLIARLKKADDLSGRSPASAAGAELDRFDQRICELHKKYDELCAEGKAKQGKLRGLQDQLADLKRESEVVRRNLRDSEEAKEIRTLENRLDKATIKYNEAQSIRKTYEQILKRLQDERLTFDNQLAQFEKSLNAKRQDASELEMMSRDANHAKEVAKAELAKFEQQVAEERKQRERDLQLRKELVKQKLESSGDVDWKKLRMEDQPLESLTSQQQTQQNIDTERRDLLLASYEETMRLIKEATGVSLITEVIAKFQSQSTTHAHLSSLRSQNEARFEELKQKKRQVEEKYEELRFSGEARGGVGERIVKEMEGHLEDARKRCAESRERFERVARVVTGVKAGVQHLVEKLEGLKLPDNPATPKMSDETVVQLLNVCAQKLDLLSTSVEGKEMPEQPPITPSAPTPAPAATTTAATGAPGTTEPSGILQVSQALLPAFNTRVKLRPVEFEEGGAEDDEDNDDDTGDIPDRETIKKHTAQMLNARVKTKQPKKGKKKKAAKDEDD
;
A
#
# COMPACT_ATOMS: atom_id res chain seq x y z
N MET A 1 -21.98 192.98 -61.61
CA MET A 1 -20.71 193.42 -60.97
C MET A 1 -20.08 192.21 -60.30
N ARG A 2 -18.94 191.74 -60.83
CA ARG A 2 -17.63 191.67 -60.14
C ARG A 2 -17.58 190.58 -59.04
N SER A 3 -17.10 189.35 -59.26
CA SER A 3 -15.73 188.89 -59.59
C SER A 3 -14.65 189.01 -58.49
N PHE A 4 -15.00 189.38 -57.24
CA PHE A 4 -14.02 189.50 -56.14
C PHE A 4 -14.01 188.34 -55.11
N ASP A 5 -15.12 187.63 -54.87
CA ASP A 5 -15.19 186.63 -53.78
C ASP A 5 -14.56 185.27 -54.09
N LYS A 6 -14.28 184.93 -55.35
CA LYS A 6 -13.67 183.63 -55.70
C LYS A 6 -12.20 183.49 -55.29
N SER A 7 -11.49 184.60 -55.05
CA SER A 7 -10.06 184.54 -54.71
C SER A 7 -9.82 184.14 -53.25
N VAL A 8 -10.63 184.66 -52.32
CA VAL A 8 -10.48 184.39 -50.88
C VAL A 8 -10.78 182.92 -50.56
N LEU A 9 -11.83 182.37 -51.16
CA LEU A 9 -12.17 180.94 -51.03
C LEU A 9 -11.07 180.03 -51.60
N ALA A 10 -10.43 180.42 -52.71
CA ALA A 10 -9.36 179.63 -53.30
C ALA A 10 -8.08 179.65 -52.44
N ASP A 11 -7.79 180.76 -51.75
CA ASP A 11 -6.64 180.87 -50.85
C ASP A 11 -6.85 180.08 -49.55
N GLU A 12 -8.07 180.06 -49.01
CA GLU A 12 -8.43 179.22 -47.85
C GLU A 12 -8.32 177.72 -48.20
N GLU A 13 -8.86 177.30 -49.35
CA GLU A 13 -8.75 175.92 -49.84
C GLU A 13 -7.28 175.52 -50.11
N LEU A 14 -6.44 176.44 -50.60
CA LEU A 14 -5.01 176.20 -50.80
C LEU A 14 -4.26 176.05 -49.47
N HIS A 15 -4.64 176.82 -48.44
CA HIS A 15 -4.02 176.75 -47.12
C HIS A 15 -4.35 175.42 -46.42
N ASP A 16 -5.62 175.01 -46.46
CA ASP A 16 -6.06 173.70 -45.95
C ASP A 16 -5.37 172.54 -46.67
N LEU A 17 -5.18 172.64 -47.99
CA LEU A 17 -4.48 171.61 -48.75
C LEU A 17 -2.99 171.53 -48.39
N LYS A 18 -2.33 172.66 -48.12
CA LYS A 18 -0.94 172.69 -47.63
C LYS A 18 -0.81 172.07 -46.25
N LEU A 19 -1.71 172.39 -45.31
CA LEU A 19 -1.69 171.83 -43.96
C LEU A 19 -1.90 170.31 -43.98
N ARG A 20 -2.81 169.83 -44.85
CA ARG A 20 -3.05 168.39 -45.04
C ARG A 20 -1.86 167.67 -45.67
N PHE A 21 -1.14 168.32 -46.58
CA PHE A 21 0.08 167.77 -47.18
C PHE A 21 1.20 167.65 -46.15
N GLU A 22 1.40 168.67 -45.32
CA GLU A 22 2.43 168.68 -44.27
C GLU A 22 2.16 167.60 -43.20
N LEU A 23 0.90 167.37 -42.83
CA LEU A 23 0.51 166.26 -41.95
C LEU A 23 0.78 164.88 -42.59
N LEU A 24 0.44 164.71 -43.87
CA LEU A 24 0.71 163.46 -44.61
C LEU A 24 2.22 163.19 -44.77
N GLU A 25 3.03 164.23 -44.94
CA GLU A 25 4.50 164.09 -44.95
C GLU A 25 5.04 163.73 -43.57
N GLY A 26 4.47 164.31 -42.49
CA GLY A 26 4.75 163.94 -41.12
C GLY A 26 4.44 162.47 -40.83
N ASP A 27 3.24 162.01 -41.20
CA ASP A 27 2.84 160.61 -41.08
C ASP A 27 3.74 159.69 -41.90
N ARG A 28 4.04 160.03 -43.17
CA ARG A 28 4.95 159.25 -44.02
C ARG A 28 6.33 159.11 -43.37
N LYS A 29 6.85 160.19 -42.76
CA LYS A 29 8.14 160.18 -42.07
C LYS A 29 8.08 159.34 -40.79
N ALA A 30 7.05 159.47 -39.97
CA ALA A 30 6.86 158.66 -38.77
C ALA A 30 6.71 157.16 -39.08
N TYR A 31 5.97 156.80 -40.14
CA TYR A 31 5.88 155.42 -40.62
C TYR A 31 7.23 154.89 -41.10
N TYR A 32 8.00 155.70 -41.84
CA TYR A 32 9.34 155.29 -42.29
C TYR A 32 10.31 155.10 -41.12
N GLU A 33 10.32 156.02 -40.15
CA GLU A 33 11.17 155.92 -38.96
C GLU A 33 10.79 154.71 -38.10
N THR A 34 9.49 154.47 -37.89
CA THR A 34 8.99 153.28 -37.16
C THR A 34 9.37 151.99 -37.88
N SER A 35 9.23 151.96 -39.21
CA SER A 35 9.62 150.81 -40.03
C SER A 35 11.12 150.55 -39.97
N GLN A 36 11.96 151.59 -40.09
CA GLN A 36 13.42 151.45 -39.99
C GLN A 36 13.86 151.01 -38.60
N TRP A 37 13.21 151.51 -37.55
CA TRP A 37 13.47 151.09 -36.17
C TRP A 37 13.12 149.60 -35.97
N ALA A 38 11.95 149.15 -36.45
CA ALA A 38 11.57 147.74 -36.41
C ALA A 38 12.53 146.84 -37.21
N ILE A 39 13.00 147.29 -38.37
CA ILE A 39 14.00 146.56 -39.17
C ILE A 39 15.33 146.42 -38.41
N ARG A 40 15.76 147.46 -37.68
CA ARG A 40 16.97 147.40 -36.86
C ARG A 40 16.82 146.44 -35.68
N GLN A 41 15.69 146.51 -34.96
CA GLN A 41 15.41 145.60 -33.85
C GLN A 41 15.38 144.14 -34.31
N ASN A 42 14.71 143.85 -35.43
CA ASN A 42 14.67 142.51 -36.01
C ASN A 42 16.07 142.01 -36.42
N LYS A 43 16.95 142.89 -36.92
CA LYS A 43 18.33 142.51 -37.25
C LYS A 43 19.14 142.14 -36.01
N GLU A 44 18.97 142.87 -34.92
CA GLU A 44 19.64 142.57 -33.64
C GLU A 44 19.14 141.23 -33.05
N GLU A 45 17.83 140.98 -33.08
CA GLU A 45 17.24 139.72 -32.60
C GLU A 45 17.73 138.50 -33.41
N VAL A 46 17.78 138.62 -34.74
CA VAL A 46 18.36 137.57 -35.60
C VAL A 46 19.85 137.35 -35.29
N GLY A 47 20.58 138.42 -34.95
CA GLY A 47 21.97 138.33 -34.50
C GLY A 47 22.11 137.50 -33.22
N MET A 48 21.27 137.78 -32.21
CA MET A 48 21.26 137.03 -30.95
C MET A 48 20.91 135.55 -31.13
N LEU A 49 19.86 135.25 -31.92
CA LEU A 49 19.43 133.87 -32.17
C LEU A 49 20.51 133.06 -32.91
N ARG A 50 21.30 133.68 -33.78
CA ARG A 50 22.43 133.02 -34.45
C ARG A 50 23.58 132.71 -33.49
N ALA A 51 23.86 133.60 -32.54
CA ALA A 51 24.87 133.36 -31.51
C ALA A 51 24.47 132.20 -30.59
N GLN A 52 23.21 132.19 -30.12
CA GLN A 52 22.68 131.11 -29.28
C GLN A 52 22.68 129.75 -29.99
N ASN A 53 22.32 129.70 -31.29
CA ASN A 53 22.39 128.46 -32.06
C ASN A 53 23.83 127.94 -32.20
N LYS A 54 24.82 128.84 -32.31
CA LYS A 54 26.22 128.45 -32.36
C LYS A 54 26.67 127.85 -31.03
N GLU A 55 26.31 128.48 -29.91
CA GLU A 55 26.63 127.96 -28.57
C GLU A 55 26.00 126.58 -28.30
N LEU A 56 24.73 126.39 -28.65
CA LEU A 56 24.06 125.09 -28.51
C LEU A 56 24.71 124.01 -29.37
N SER A 57 25.13 124.35 -30.60
CA SER A 57 25.83 123.43 -31.49
C SER A 57 27.18 122.99 -30.90
N ASP A 58 27.94 123.94 -30.34
CA ASP A 58 29.22 123.65 -29.68
C ASP A 58 29.04 122.79 -28.42
N LEU A 59 27.95 122.97 -27.68
CA LEU A 59 27.61 122.18 -26.49
C LEU A 59 27.25 120.73 -26.86
N ILE A 60 26.47 120.53 -27.93
CA ILE A 60 26.15 119.21 -28.47
C ILE A 60 27.42 118.49 -28.95
N ALA A 61 28.34 119.20 -29.61
CA ALA A 61 29.60 118.62 -30.06
C ALA A 61 30.48 118.14 -28.89
N ARG A 62 30.49 118.87 -27.77
CA ARG A 62 31.21 118.46 -26.55
C ARG A 62 30.58 117.21 -25.90
N LEU A 63 29.25 117.15 -25.82
CA LEU A 63 28.55 115.99 -25.25
C LEU A 63 28.77 114.71 -26.08
N LYS A 64 28.69 114.80 -27.41
CA LYS A 64 28.98 113.65 -28.29
C LYS A 64 30.41 113.12 -28.10
N LYS A 65 31.39 114.02 -27.96
CA LYS A 65 32.79 113.62 -27.74
C LYS A 65 33.03 112.96 -26.38
N ALA A 66 32.22 113.28 -25.36
CA ALA A 66 32.28 112.63 -24.05
C ALA A 66 31.64 111.24 -24.07
N ASP A 67 30.59 111.04 -24.87
CA ASP A 67 29.88 109.76 -24.97
C ASP A 67 30.71 108.68 -25.69
N ASP A 68 31.48 109.06 -26.72
CA ASP A 68 32.39 108.15 -27.43
C ASP A 68 33.54 107.61 -26.55
N LEU A 69 33.90 108.34 -25.47
CA LEU A 69 34.91 107.89 -24.50
C LEU A 69 34.30 107.05 -23.36
N SER A 70 32.97 107.09 -23.18
CA SER A 70 32.23 106.33 -22.15
C SER A 70 31.63 105.01 -22.69
N GLY A 71 31.46 104.88 -24.01
CA GLY A 71 30.87 103.71 -24.68
C GLY A 71 31.72 102.42 -24.69
N ARG A 72 32.96 102.43 -24.20
CA ARG A 72 33.79 101.23 -24.00
C ARG A 72 33.83 100.83 -22.52
N SER A 73 32.70 100.34 -22.01
CA SER A 73 32.57 99.80 -20.64
C SER A 73 32.57 98.25 -20.65
N PRO A 74 33.22 97.56 -19.67
CA PRO A 74 33.27 96.09 -19.57
C PRO A 74 31.90 95.40 -19.38
N ALA A 75 30.82 96.17 -19.17
CA ALA A 75 29.44 95.67 -19.08
C ALA A 75 28.93 95.00 -20.37
N SER A 76 29.46 95.36 -21.54
CA SER A 76 29.04 94.74 -22.81
C SER A 76 29.54 93.30 -22.97
N ALA A 77 30.71 92.96 -22.43
CA ALA A 77 31.23 91.60 -22.46
C ALA A 77 30.49 90.67 -21.47
N ALA A 78 30.20 91.17 -20.25
CA ALA A 78 29.43 90.44 -19.25
C ALA A 78 27.95 90.22 -19.69
N GLY A 79 27.33 91.20 -20.36
CA GLY A 79 25.99 91.04 -20.94
C GLY A 79 25.94 89.97 -22.04
N ALA A 80 26.94 89.93 -22.93
CA ALA A 80 27.03 88.91 -23.97
C ALA A 80 27.28 87.49 -23.40
N GLU A 81 27.97 87.36 -22.26
CA GLU A 81 28.11 86.09 -21.56
C GLU A 81 26.81 85.67 -20.86
N LEU A 82 26.08 86.61 -20.26
CA LEU A 82 24.77 86.36 -19.65
C LEU A 82 23.76 85.87 -20.70
N ASP A 83 23.70 86.51 -21.87
CA ASP A 83 22.83 86.10 -22.98
C ASP A 83 23.14 84.67 -23.46
N ARG A 84 24.41 84.26 -23.44
CA ARG A 84 24.82 82.89 -23.77
C ARG A 84 24.37 81.89 -22.70
N PHE A 85 24.44 82.26 -21.42
CA PHE A 85 23.92 81.44 -20.33
C PHE A 85 22.39 81.32 -20.40
N ASP A 86 21.67 82.40 -20.70
CA ASP A 86 20.22 82.39 -20.87
C ASP A 86 19.79 81.55 -22.07
N GLN A 87 20.48 81.67 -23.21
CA GLN A 87 20.28 80.78 -24.35
C GLN A 87 20.51 79.32 -23.96
N ARG A 88 21.56 79.04 -23.18
CA ARG A 88 21.84 77.69 -22.71
C ARG A 88 20.77 77.15 -21.74
N ILE A 89 20.23 78.00 -20.87
CA ILE A 89 19.12 77.66 -19.97
C ILE A 89 17.86 77.38 -20.79
N CYS A 90 17.54 78.21 -21.79
CA CYS A 90 16.42 77.97 -22.68
C CYS A 90 16.57 76.66 -23.48
N GLU A 91 17.78 76.34 -23.98
CA GLU A 91 18.06 75.05 -24.61
C GLU A 91 17.88 73.88 -23.64
N LEU A 92 18.33 74.02 -22.39
CA LEU A 92 18.17 73.01 -21.35
C LEU A 92 16.70 72.80 -20.97
N HIS A 93 15.91 73.88 -20.86
CA HIS A 93 14.47 73.79 -20.63
C HIS A 93 13.75 73.13 -21.79
N LYS A 94 14.06 73.49 -23.04
CA LYS A 94 13.49 72.80 -24.22
C LYS A 94 13.79 71.31 -24.21
N LYS A 95 15.06 70.93 -23.94
CA LYS A 95 15.45 69.52 -23.81
C LYS A 95 14.74 68.82 -22.65
N TYR A 96 14.55 69.50 -21.53
CA TYR A 96 13.80 68.97 -20.40
C TYR A 96 12.33 68.74 -20.74
N ASP A 97 11.69 69.71 -21.39
CA ASP A 97 10.30 69.62 -21.82
C ASP A 97 10.10 68.52 -22.88
N GLU A 98 11.03 68.39 -23.83
CA GLU A 98 11.08 67.30 -24.80
C GLU A 98 11.19 65.93 -24.11
N LEU A 99 12.12 65.78 -23.16
CA LEU A 99 12.28 64.54 -22.38
C LEU A 99 11.06 64.25 -21.51
N CYS A 100 10.42 65.27 -20.93
CA CYS A 100 9.18 65.12 -20.19
C CYS A 100 8.01 64.70 -21.10
N ALA A 101 7.92 65.25 -22.31
CA ALA A 101 6.91 64.87 -23.30
C ALA A 101 7.13 63.42 -23.77
N GLU A 102 8.37 63.02 -24.05
CA GLU A 102 8.73 61.64 -24.34
C GLU A 102 8.41 60.70 -23.17
N GLY A 103 8.71 61.10 -21.94
CA GLY A 103 8.41 60.35 -20.72
C GLY A 103 6.91 60.11 -20.57
N LYS A 104 6.10 61.16 -20.75
CA LYS A 104 4.62 61.07 -20.74
C LYS A 104 4.10 60.18 -21.87
N ALA A 105 4.65 60.29 -23.08
CA ALA A 105 4.27 59.45 -24.21
C ALA A 105 4.60 57.97 -23.96
N LYS A 106 5.78 57.65 -23.42
CA LYS A 106 6.18 56.29 -23.04
C LYS A 106 5.32 55.75 -21.89
N GLN A 107 4.98 56.59 -20.90
CA GLN A 107 4.07 56.22 -19.82
C GLN A 107 2.65 55.94 -20.33
N GLY A 108 2.15 56.73 -21.29
CA GLY A 108 0.88 56.47 -21.97
C GLY A 108 0.88 55.14 -22.73
N LYS A 109 1.96 54.85 -23.47
CA LYS A 109 2.14 53.56 -24.15
C LYS A 109 2.21 52.39 -23.17
N LEU A 110 2.93 52.53 -22.05
CA LEU A 110 3.01 51.52 -21.00
C LEU A 110 1.65 51.25 -20.36
N ARG A 111 0.86 52.30 -20.08
CA ARG A 111 -0.51 52.14 -19.58
C ARG A 111 -1.38 51.40 -20.60
N GLY A 112 -1.32 51.78 -21.88
CA GLY A 112 -2.05 51.08 -22.94
C GLY A 112 -1.68 49.60 -23.05
N LEU A 113 -0.39 49.26 -22.96
CA LEU A 113 0.08 47.87 -22.94
C LEU A 113 -0.36 47.13 -21.67
N GLN A 114 -0.38 47.80 -20.51
CA GLN A 114 -0.89 47.22 -19.26
C GLN A 114 -2.39 46.92 -19.33
N ASP A 115 -3.17 47.81 -19.93
CA ASP A 115 -4.61 47.61 -20.15
C ASP A 115 -4.85 46.43 -21.11
N GLN A 116 -4.12 46.37 -22.23
CA GLN A 116 -4.16 45.24 -23.16
C GLN A 116 -3.78 43.90 -22.48
N LEU A 117 -2.76 43.91 -21.62
CA LEU A 117 -2.37 42.72 -20.86
C LEU A 117 -3.46 42.31 -19.86
N ALA A 118 -4.12 43.28 -19.21
CA ALA A 118 -5.24 43.00 -18.32
C ALA A 118 -6.44 42.39 -19.08
N ASP A 119 -6.72 42.87 -20.28
CA ASP A 119 -7.80 42.35 -21.12
C ASP A 119 -7.49 40.95 -21.64
N LEU A 120 -6.28 40.71 -22.17
CA LEU A 120 -5.82 39.37 -22.55
C LEU A 120 -5.84 38.38 -21.38
N LYS A 121 -5.54 38.84 -20.16
CA LYS A 121 -5.68 38.01 -18.95
C LYS A 121 -7.14 37.64 -18.67
N ARG A 122 -8.08 38.59 -18.78
CA ARG A 122 -9.51 38.31 -18.61
C ARG A 122 -10.01 37.34 -19.68
N GLU A 123 -9.61 37.53 -20.93
CA GLU A 123 -9.93 36.62 -22.03
C GLU A 123 -9.37 35.21 -21.79
N SER A 124 -8.12 35.09 -21.33
CA SER A 124 -7.51 33.82 -20.94
C SER A 124 -8.29 33.10 -19.83
N GLU A 125 -8.73 33.82 -18.81
CA GLU A 125 -9.57 33.26 -17.72
C GLU A 125 -10.92 32.76 -18.25
N VAL A 126 -11.57 33.53 -19.14
CA VAL A 126 -12.84 33.13 -19.76
C VAL A 126 -12.65 31.88 -20.63
N VAL A 127 -11.58 31.82 -21.43
CA VAL A 127 -11.26 30.64 -22.25
C VAL A 127 -10.98 29.42 -21.37
N ARG A 128 -10.22 29.57 -20.26
CA ARG A 128 -9.98 28.46 -19.31
C ARG A 128 -11.25 27.98 -18.62
N ARG A 129 -12.17 28.89 -18.28
CA ARG A 129 -13.47 28.55 -17.72
C ARG A 129 -14.32 27.80 -18.74
N ASN A 130 -14.40 28.29 -19.97
CA ASN A 130 -15.14 27.64 -21.05
C ASN A 130 -14.57 26.26 -21.38
N LEU A 131 -13.24 26.08 -21.34
CA LEU A 131 -12.63 24.77 -21.54
C LEU A 131 -12.96 23.78 -20.41
N ARG A 132 -13.11 24.26 -19.17
CA ARG A 132 -13.60 23.44 -18.04
C ARG A 132 -15.09 23.11 -18.13
N ASP A 133 -15.87 24.00 -18.73
CA ASP A 133 -17.32 23.85 -18.90
C ASP A 133 -17.68 23.25 -20.27
N SER A 134 -16.68 22.96 -21.10
CA SER A 134 -16.80 22.32 -22.41
C SER A 134 -17.47 20.97 -22.26
N GLU A 135 -18.29 20.59 -23.26
CA GLU A 135 -19.01 19.32 -23.26
C GLU A 135 -18.01 18.15 -23.16
N GLU A 136 -16.85 18.24 -23.81
CA GLU A 136 -15.77 17.24 -23.74
C GLU A 136 -15.19 17.12 -22.32
N ALA A 137 -15.05 18.23 -21.59
CA ALA A 137 -14.56 18.21 -20.22
C ALA A 137 -15.59 17.58 -19.26
N LYS A 138 -16.88 17.75 -19.52
CA LYS A 138 -17.94 17.04 -18.80
C LYS A 138 -17.92 15.56 -19.14
N GLU A 139 -17.77 15.19 -20.41
CA GLU A 139 -17.63 13.81 -20.86
C GLU A 139 -16.44 13.12 -20.20
N ILE A 140 -15.26 13.75 -20.18
CA ILE A 140 -14.07 13.24 -19.49
C ILE A 140 -14.38 12.98 -18.01
N ARG A 141 -14.98 13.94 -17.29
CA ARG A 141 -15.38 13.72 -15.88
C ARG A 141 -16.36 12.56 -15.71
N THR A 142 -17.30 12.36 -16.64
CA THR A 142 -18.24 11.24 -16.55
C THR A 142 -17.56 9.90 -16.81
N LEU A 143 -16.61 9.86 -17.75
CA LEU A 143 -15.80 8.68 -18.06
C LEU A 143 -14.86 8.35 -16.90
N GLU A 144 -14.21 9.33 -16.30
CA GLU A 144 -13.43 9.19 -15.07
C GLU A 144 -14.27 8.63 -13.93
N ASN A 145 -15.44 9.22 -13.65
CA ASN A 145 -16.34 8.71 -12.62
C ASN A 145 -16.82 7.27 -12.90
N ARG A 146 -17.02 6.93 -14.18
CA ARG A 146 -17.42 5.58 -14.59
C ARG A 146 -16.26 4.60 -14.43
N LEU A 147 -15.03 5.02 -14.74
CA LEU A 147 -13.82 4.24 -14.52
C LEU A 147 -13.59 4.01 -13.02
N ASP A 148 -13.69 5.03 -12.19
CA ASP A 148 -13.56 4.91 -10.73
C ASP A 148 -14.59 3.92 -10.17
N LYS A 149 -15.84 4.02 -10.61
CA LYS A 149 -16.89 3.04 -10.24
C LYS A 149 -16.56 1.62 -10.70
N ALA A 150 -16.00 1.45 -11.90
CA ALA A 150 -15.58 0.15 -12.40
C ALA A 150 -14.40 -0.42 -11.58
N THR A 151 -13.45 0.43 -11.20
CA THR A 151 -12.30 0.08 -10.35
C THR A 151 -12.75 -0.32 -8.95
N ILE A 152 -13.68 0.41 -8.34
CA ILE A 152 -14.26 0.05 -7.03
C ILE A 152 -14.95 -1.33 -7.12
N LYS A 153 -15.78 -1.55 -8.14
CA LYS A 153 -16.44 -2.85 -8.36
C LYS A 153 -15.45 -3.99 -8.61
N TYR A 154 -14.38 -3.73 -9.36
CA TYR A 154 -13.32 -4.70 -9.60
C TYR A 154 -12.61 -5.08 -8.30
N ASN A 155 -12.24 -4.10 -7.48
CA ASN A 155 -11.59 -4.34 -6.19
C ASN A 155 -12.50 -5.09 -5.22
N GLU A 156 -13.80 -4.75 -5.19
CA GLU A 156 -14.80 -5.47 -4.40
C GLU A 156 -14.93 -6.92 -4.88
N ALA A 157 -15.08 -7.15 -6.19
CA ALA A 157 -15.12 -8.49 -6.76
C ALA A 157 -13.83 -9.29 -6.48
N GLN A 158 -12.65 -8.63 -6.50
CA GLN A 158 -11.39 -9.26 -6.13
C GLN A 158 -11.33 -9.62 -4.65
N SER A 159 -11.84 -8.78 -3.74
CA SER A 159 -11.93 -9.13 -2.32
C SER A 159 -12.85 -10.32 -2.08
N ILE A 160 -14.01 -10.36 -2.76
CA ILE A 160 -14.97 -11.46 -2.69
C ILE A 160 -14.35 -12.74 -3.29
N ARG A 161 -13.62 -12.64 -4.41
CA ARG A 161 -12.89 -13.79 -4.98
C ARG A 161 -11.88 -14.33 -3.98
N LYS A 162 -11.08 -13.47 -3.34
CA LYS A 162 -10.08 -13.89 -2.34
C LYS A 162 -10.73 -14.59 -1.15
N THR A 163 -11.89 -14.13 -0.67
CA THR A 163 -12.59 -14.81 0.43
C THR A 163 -13.13 -16.16 -0.03
N TYR A 164 -13.71 -16.28 -1.23
CA TYR A 164 -14.11 -17.57 -1.77
C TYR A 164 -12.94 -18.52 -1.99
N GLU A 165 -11.78 -18.03 -2.42
CA GLU A 165 -10.55 -18.83 -2.53
C GLU A 165 -10.07 -19.35 -1.17
N GLN A 166 -10.16 -18.54 -0.11
CA GLN A 166 -9.85 -18.98 1.25
C GLN A 166 -10.83 -20.04 1.73
N ILE A 167 -12.13 -19.86 1.48
CA ILE A 167 -13.16 -20.85 1.82
C ILE A 167 -12.90 -22.16 1.06
N LEU A 168 -12.59 -22.10 -0.24
CA LEU A 168 -12.27 -23.28 -1.05
C LEU A 168 -11.05 -24.03 -0.52
N LYS A 169 -9.98 -23.30 -0.14
CA LYS A 169 -8.79 -23.91 0.48
C LYS A 169 -9.13 -24.61 1.78
N ARG A 170 -9.87 -23.95 2.69
CA ARG A 170 -10.32 -24.59 3.94
C ARG A 170 -11.15 -25.84 3.69
N LEU A 171 -12.12 -25.78 2.77
CA LEU A 171 -12.94 -26.95 2.43
C LEU A 171 -12.11 -28.08 1.82
N GLN A 172 -11.06 -27.76 1.06
CA GLN A 172 -10.15 -28.74 0.50
C GLN A 172 -9.27 -29.38 1.58
N ASP A 173 -8.77 -28.57 2.52
CA ASP A 173 -8.01 -29.05 3.68
C ASP A 173 -8.88 -29.94 4.59
N GLU A 174 -10.10 -29.50 4.90
CA GLU A 174 -11.10 -30.28 5.66
C GLU A 174 -11.42 -31.60 4.96
N ARG A 175 -11.60 -31.59 3.64
CA ARG A 175 -11.82 -32.81 2.86
C ARG A 175 -10.68 -33.81 3.02
N LEU A 176 -9.43 -33.34 3.03
CA LEU A 176 -8.27 -34.21 3.26
C LEU A 176 -8.26 -34.79 4.68
N THR A 177 -8.76 -34.05 5.68
CA THR A 177 -8.85 -34.53 7.06
C THR A 177 -9.98 -35.53 7.29
N PHE A 178 -11.09 -35.46 6.53
CA PHE A 178 -12.21 -36.38 6.70
C PHE A 178 -11.81 -37.83 6.46
N ASP A 179 -10.95 -38.13 5.48
CA ASP A 179 -10.47 -39.49 5.23
C ASP A 179 -9.70 -40.05 6.44
N ASN A 180 -8.89 -39.22 7.10
CA ASN A 180 -8.16 -39.62 8.31
C ASN A 180 -9.12 -39.84 9.50
N GLN A 181 -10.11 -38.94 9.69
CA GLN A 181 -11.13 -39.12 10.73
C GLN A 181 -11.95 -40.40 10.48
N LEU A 182 -12.31 -40.67 9.23
CA LEU A 182 -13.06 -41.86 8.83
C LEU A 182 -12.24 -43.13 9.08
N ALA A 183 -10.95 -43.14 8.72
CA ALA A 183 -10.05 -44.25 9.03
C ALA A 183 -9.88 -44.48 10.55
N GLN A 184 -9.87 -43.42 11.36
CA GLN A 184 -9.84 -43.52 12.83
C GLN A 184 -11.13 -44.13 13.37
N PHE A 185 -12.29 -43.70 12.86
CA PHE A 185 -13.58 -44.27 13.23
C PHE A 185 -13.71 -45.74 12.79
N GLU A 186 -13.25 -46.09 11.59
CA GLU A 186 -13.23 -47.48 11.11
C GLU A 186 -12.34 -48.36 11.99
N LYS A 187 -11.16 -47.87 12.38
CA LYS A 187 -10.26 -48.59 13.28
C LYS A 187 -10.91 -48.81 14.66
N SER A 188 -11.54 -47.78 15.22
CA SER A 188 -12.25 -47.87 16.49
C SER A 188 -13.43 -48.84 16.40
N LEU A 189 -14.21 -48.78 15.32
CA LEU A 189 -15.32 -49.69 15.07
C LEU A 189 -14.85 -51.14 14.95
N ASN A 190 -13.74 -51.39 14.26
CA ASN A 190 -13.20 -52.73 14.12
C ASN A 190 -12.68 -53.28 15.45
N ALA A 191 -12.00 -52.46 16.25
CA ALA A 191 -11.60 -52.84 17.61
C ALA A 191 -12.83 -53.19 18.47
N LYS A 192 -13.89 -52.36 18.45
CA LYS A 192 -15.13 -52.64 19.18
C LYS A 192 -15.86 -53.88 18.69
N ARG A 193 -15.84 -54.18 17.39
CA ARG A 193 -16.38 -55.42 16.84
C ARG A 193 -15.58 -56.63 17.32
N GLN A 194 -14.26 -56.52 17.39
CA GLN A 194 -13.41 -57.56 17.93
C GLN A 194 -13.71 -57.79 19.43
N ASP A 195 -13.74 -56.73 20.24
CA ASP A 195 -14.10 -56.79 21.67
C ASP A 195 -15.47 -57.47 21.86
N ALA A 196 -16.46 -57.11 21.03
CA ALA A 196 -17.79 -57.71 21.08
C ALA A 196 -17.77 -59.20 20.72
N SER A 197 -17.00 -59.58 19.69
CA SER A 197 -16.82 -61.00 19.31
C SER A 197 -16.13 -61.80 20.42
N GLU A 198 -15.12 -61.23 21.07
CA GLU A 198 -14.43 -61.86 22.21
C GLU A 198 -15.40 -62.04 23.39
N LEU A 199 -16.20 -61.02 23.70
CA LEU A 199 -17.23 -61.09 24.74
C LEU A 199 -18.30 -62.16 24.43
N GLU A 200 -18.71 -62.30 23.17
CA GLU A 200 -19.63 -63.37 22.77
C GLU A 200 -19.02 -64.76 22.97
N MET A 201 -17.74 -64.94 22.64
CA MET A 201 -17.04 -66.21 22.87
C MET A 201 -16.96 -66.52 24.36
N MET A 202 -16.59 -65.54 25.19
CA MET A 202 -16.59 -65.68 26.65
C MET A 202 -18.00 -66.02 27.19
N SER A 203 -19.05 -65.43 26.62
CA SER A 203 -20.44 -65.74 26.99
C SER A 203 -20.84 -67.16 26.60
N ARG A 204 -20.42 -67.64 25.41
CA ARG A 204 -20.63 -69.04 25.00
C ARG A 204 -19.92 -70.00 25.94
N ASP A 205 -18.67 -69.72 26.31
CA ASP A 205 -17.89 -70.54 27.24
C ASP A 205 -18.50 -70.54 28.65
N ALA A 206 -18.93 -69.38 29.14
CA ALA A 206 -19.60 -69.26 30.44
C ALA A 206 -20.95 -70.01 30.47
N ASN A 207 -21.73 -69.94 29.40
CA ASN A 207 -22.97 -70.71 29.27
C ASN A 207 -22.69 -72.21 29.18
N HIS A 208 -21.66 -72.63 28.45
CA HIS A 208 -21.25 -74.03 28.40
C HIS A 208 -20.84 -74.55 29.78
N ALA A 209 -19.99 -73.81 30.51
CA ALA A 209 -19.59 -74.16 31.87
C ALA A 209 -20.79 -74.27 32.82
N LYS A 210 -21.77 -73.36 32.70
CA LYS A 210 -23.02 -73.41 33.46
C LYS A 210 -23.85 -74.65 33.14
N GLU A 211 -24.00 -75.01 31.86
CA GLU A 211 -24.76 -76.21 31.47
C GLU A 211 -24.04 -77.50 31.89
N VAL A 212 -22.71 -77.54 31.84
CA VAL A 212 -21.92 -78.65 32.40
C VAL A 212 -22.15 -78.78 33.90
N ALA A 213 -22.03 -77.69 34.66
CA ALA A 213 -22.26 -77.69 36.10
C ALA A 213 -23.69 -78.11 36.48
N LYS A 214 -24.70 -77.67 35.72
CA LYS A 214 -26.10 -78.13 35.89
C LYS A 214 -26.26 -79.61 35.58
N ALA A 215 -25.63 -80.12 34.52
CA ALA A 215 -25.69 -81.52 34.16
C ALA A 215 -25.02 -82.40 35.21
N GLU A 216 -23.89 -81.96 35.77
CA GLU A 216 -23.24 -82.62 36.91
C GLU A 216 -24.12 -82.60 38.15
N LEU A 217 -24.71 -81.45 38.49
CA LEU A 217 -25.65 -81.34 39.62
C LEU A 217 -26.83 -82.30 39.45
N ALA A 218 -27.44 -82.37 38.27
CA ALA A 218 -28.55 -83.28 37.98
C ALA A 218 -28.14 -84.76 38.12
N LYS A 219 -26.93 -85.13 37.67
CA LYS A 219 -26.39 -86.49 37.88
C LYS A 219 -26.20 -86.80 39.37
N PHE A 220 -25.65 -85.86 40.14
CA PHE A 220 -25.50 -86.03 41.59
C PHE A 220 -26.85 -86.13 42.29
N GLU A 221 -27.84 -85.32 41.93
CA GLU A 221 -29.20 -85.40 42.46
C GLU A 221 -29.85 -86.76 42.14
N GLN A 222 -29.70 -87.25 40.91
CA GLN A 222 -30.17 -88.58 40.52
C GLN A 222 -29.49 -89.67 41.35
N GLN A 223 -28.16 -89.62 41.50
CA GLN A 223 -27.41 -90.59 42.31
C GLN A 223 -27.90 -90.60 43.76
N VAL A 224 -28.10 -89.42 44.37
CA VAL A 224 -28.64 -89.30 45.74
C VAL A 224 -30.06 -89.85 45.83
N ALA A 225 -30.91 -89.62 44.83
CA ALA A 225 -32.27 -90.16 44.78
C ALA A 225 -32.27 -91.69 44.63
N GLU A 226 -31.40 -92.24 43.80
CA GLU A 226 -31.22 -93.68 43.64
C GLU A 226 -30.72 -94.35 44.92
N GLU A 227 -29.73 -93.76 45.60
CA GLU A 227 -29.27 -94.22 46.90
C GLU A 227 -30.37 -94.16 47.97
N ARG A 228 -31.17 -93.07 48.00
CA ARG A 228 -32.32 -92.98 48.90
C ARG A 228 -33.33 -94.10 48.61
N LYS A 229 -33.63 -94.37 47.34
CA LYS A 229 -34.51 -95.46 46.92
C LYS A 229 -33.92 -96.85 47.25
N GLN A 230 -32.61 -97.04 47.13
CA GLN A 230 -31.91 -98.26 47.54
C GLN A 230 -32.03 -98.46 49.06
N ARG A 231 -31.69 -97.43 49.85
CA ARG A 231 -31.81 -97.45 51.30
C ARG A 231 -33.24 -97.71 51.77
N GLU A 232 -34.23 -97.12 51.09
CA GLU A 232 -35.64 -97.37 51.37
C GLU A 232 -36.04 -98.82 51.06
N ARG A 233 -35.61 -99.36 49.92
CA ARG A 233 -35.78 -100.78 49.58
C ARG A 233 -35.15 -101.71 50.61
N ASP A 234 -33.92 -101.44 51.04
CA ASP A 234 -33.25 -102.24 52.07
C ASP A 234 -33.98 -102.16 53.41
N LEU A 235 -34.50 -100.98 53.76
CA LEU A 235 -35.26 -100.77 54.99
C LEU A 235 -36.63 -101.47 54.92
N GLN A 236 -37.27 -101.50 53.74
CA GLN A 236 -38.48 -102.29 53.47
C GLN A 236 -38.20 -103.79 53.58
N LEU A 237 -37.15 -104.31 52.93
CA LEU A 237 -36.74 -105.72 53.03
C LEU A 237 -36.42 -106.12 54.46
N ARG A 238 -35.70 -105.27 55.22
CA ARG A 238 -35.44 -105.51 56.65
C ARG A 238 -36.72 -105.50 57.48
N LYS A 239 -37.66 -104.58 57.21
CA LYS A 239 -38.98 -104.57 57.88
C LYS A 239 -39.76 -105.86 57.60
N GLU A 240 -39.77 -106.32 56.35
CA GLU A 240 -40.41 -107.58 55.96
C GLU A 240 -39.73 -108.78 56.62
N LEU A 241 -38.40 -108.84 56.65
CA LEU A 241 -37.66 -109.92 57.30
C LEU A 241 -37.88 -109.93 58.82
N VAL A 242 -37.96 -108.75 59.46
CA VAL A 242 -38.32 -108.64 60.88
C VAL A 242 -39.76 -109.09 61.11
N LYS A 243 -40.71 -108.71 60.23
CA LYS A 243 -42.10 -109.18 60.30
C LYS A 243 -42.18 -110.70 60.15
N GLN A 244 -41.50 -111.27 59.16
CA GLN A 244 -41.41 -112.71 58.93
C GLN A 244 -40.71 -113.43 60.09
N LYS A 245 -39.69 -112.83 60.70
CA LYS A 245 -39.05 -113.36 61.92
C LYS A 245 -39.93 -113.23 63.16
N LEU A 246 -40.81 -112.24 63.24
CA LEU A 246 -41.78 -112.15 64.33
C LEU A 246 -42.87 -113.23 64.16
N GLU A 247 -43.34 -113.46 62.93
CA GLU A 247 -44.23 -114.56 62.57
C GLU A 247 -43.56 -115.92 62.82
N SER A 248 -42.31 -116.08 62.37
CA SER A 248 -41.53 -117.31 62.55
C SER A 248 -41.07 -117.51 63.98
N SER A 249 -40.64 -116.50 64.74
CA SER A 249 -40.33 -116.65 66.18
C SER A 249 -41.59 -116.87 67.00
N GLY A 250 -42.73 -116.34 66.58
CA GLY A 250 -44.05 -116.74 67.09
C GLY A 250 -44.32 -118.24 66.89
N ASP A 251 -43.80 -118.83 65.80
CA ASP A 251 -43.85 -120.28 65.51
C ASP A 251 -42.66 -121.09 66.07
N VAL A 252 -41.50 -120.48 66.31
CA VAL A 252 -40.23 -121.14 66.68
C VAL A 252 -40.01 -121.11 68.20
N ASP A 253 -40.75 -120.30 68.96
CA ASP A 253 -40.90 -120.52 70.42
C ASP A 253 -41.58 -121.88 70.72
N TRP A 254 -42.28 -122.47 69.74
CA TRP A 254 -42.78 -123.85 69.76
C TRP A 254 -41.76 -124.90 69.29
N LYS A 255 -40.64 -124.50 68.66
CA LYS A 255 -39.71 -125.42 67.95
C LYS A 255 -38.23 -125.26 68.29
N LYS A 256 -37.87 -124.45 69.29
CA LYS A 256 -36.50 -124.34 69.84
C LYS A 256 -36.24 -125.26 71.04
N LEU A 257 -36.73 -126.50 70.97
CA LEU A 257 -36.39 -127.58 71.91
C LEU A 257 -35.87 -128.81 71.16
N ARG A 258 -34.80 -128.68 70.36
CA ARG A 258 -33.98 -129.83 69.93
C ARG A 258 -32.66 -129.41 69.27
N MET A 259 -31.55 -129.61 70.01
CA MET A 259 -30.17 -130.04 69.63
C MET A 259 -29.58 -129.56 68.29
N GLU A 260 -28.40 -128.95 68.17
CA GLU A 260 -27.04 -129.15 68.74
C GLU A 260 -26.18 -130.25 68.06
N ASP A 261 -24.93 -129.84 67.76
CA ASP A 261 -23.66 -130.52 67.39
C ASP A 261 -23.38 -131.00 65.95
N GLN A 262 -22.39 -130.43 65.20
CA GLN A 262 -20.89 -130.56 65.24
C GLN A 262 -20.35 -131.84 64.51
N PRO A 263 -19.04 -132.03 64.21
CA PRO A 263 -18.03 -131.27 63.42
C PRO A 263 -17.06 -132.20 62.59
N LEU A 264 -15.86 -131.69 62.21
CA LEU A 264 -14.56 -132.40 61.95
C LEU A 264 -14.38 -133.22 60.63
N GLU A 265 -13.22 -133.43 59.99
CA GLU A 265 -11.79 -132.98 60.02
C GLU A 265 -10.98 -133.76 58.94
N SER A 266 -9.67 -133.47 58.83
CA SER A 266 -8.55 -134.37 58.41
C SER A 266 -8.13 -134.29 56.92
N LEU A 267 -7.00 -133.68 56.52
CA LEU A 267 -5.55 -133.94 56.73
C LEU A 267 -4.93 -134.95 55.73
N THR A 268 -3.61 -134.76 55.51
CA THR A 268 -2.60 -135.61 54.82
C THR A 268 -2.55 -135.50 53.28
N SER A 269 -1.41 -135.41 52.57
CA SER A 269 -0.04 -135.90 52.83
C SER A 269 1.02 -135.15 52.01
N GLN A 270 2.23 -135.12 52.55
CA GLN A 270 3.49 -134.80 51.89
C GLN A 270 3.79 -135.76 50.73
N GLN A 271 4.17 -135.24 49.55
CA GLN A 271 5.19 -135.86 48.70
C GLN A 271 5.69 -134.92 47.58
N GLN A 272 7.00 -134.94 47.38
CA GLN A 272 7.76 -134.69 46.13
C GLN A 272 8.53 -133.37 45.98
N THR A 273 9.71 -133.39 46.60
CA THR A 273 10.83 -132.45 46.54
C THR A 273 11.66 -132.52 45.23
N GLN A 274 11.04 -132.64 44.05
CA GLN A 274 11.82 -132.73 42.79
C GLN A 274 11.23 -131.93 41.61
N GLN A 275 10.45 -130.89 41.89
CA GLN A 275 10.00 -129.88 40.90
C GLN A 275 10.49 -128.45 41.22
N ASN A 276 11.33 -128.26 42.25
CA ASN A 276 11.64 -126.92 42.76
C ASN A 276 12.63 -126.10 41.91
N ILE A 277 13.48 -126.69 41.06
CA ILE A 277 14.55 -125.90 40.41
C ILE A 277 14.06 -125.10 39.18
N ASP A 278 13.14 -125.66 38.39
CA ASP A 278 12.50 -124.93 37.28
C ASP A 278 11.35 -124.02 37.73
N THR A 279 10.78 -124.32 38.90
CA THR A 279 9.77 -123.48 39.56
C THR A 279 10.45 -122.27 40.22
N GLU A 280 11.57 -122.45 40.94
CA GLU A 280 12.33 -121.35 41.53
C GLU A 280 12.85 -120.33 40.51
N ARG A 281 13.29 -120.77 39.31
CA ARG A 281 13.68 -119.83 38.23
C ARG A 281 12.48 -119.06 37.67
N ARG A 282 11.33 -119.71 37.53
CA ARG A 282 10.09 -119.04 37.12
C ARG A 282 9.64 -118.08 38.21
N ASP A 283 9.71 -118.47 39.47
CA ASP A 283 9.32 -117.65 40.62
C ASP A 283 10.23 -116.44 40.79
N LEU A 284 11.54 -116.57 40.54
CA LEU A 284 12.46 -115.43 40.55
C LEU A 284 12.18 -114.44 39.41
N LEU A 285 11.84 -114.95 38.22
CA LEU A 285 11.46 -114.13 37.07
C LEU A 285 10.11 -113.46 37.31
N LEU A 286 9.13 -114.18 37.87
CA LEU A 286 7.85 -113.62 38.30
C LEU A 286 8.06 -112.55 39.38
N ALA A 287 8.93 -112.77 40.37
CA ALA A 287 9.24 -111.77 41.39
C ALA A 287 9.86 -110.50 40.77
N SER A 288 10.73 -110.63 39.77
CA SER A 288 11.28 -109.48 39.05
C SER A 288 10.23 -108.71 38.22
N TYR A 289 9.29 -109.44 37.60
CA TYR A 289 8.16 -108.82 36.90
C TYR A 289 7.17 -108.18 37.88
N GLU A 290 6.96 -108.76 39.05
CA GLU A 290 6.12 -108.19 40.12
C GLU A 290 6.75 -106.92 40.70
N GLU A 291 8.07 -106.90 40.91
CA GLU A 291 8.79 -105.72 41.40
C GLU A 291 8.77 -104.57 40.37
N THR A 292 9.05 -104.86 39.09
CA THR A 292 8.94 -103.86 38.02
C THR A 292 7.49 -103.38 37.84
N MET A 293 6.51 -104.26 37.97
CA MET A 293 5.10 -103.90 37.91
C MET A 293 4.69 -103.04 39.12
N ARG A 294 5.20 -103.33 40.31
CA ARG A 294 5.00 -102.50 41.51
C ARG A 294 5.58 -101.11 41.31
N LEU A 295 6.80 -101.02 40.76
CA LEU A 295 7.44 -99.73 40.45
C LEU A 295 6.62 -98.92 39.43
N ILE A 296 6.08 -99.57 38.39
CA ILE A 296 5.21 -98.92 37.40
C ILE A 296 3.90 -98.46 38.05
N LYS A 297 3.27 -99.28 38.91
CA LYS A 297 2.05 -98.91 39.63
C LYS A 297 2.27 -97.74 40.59
N GLU A 298 3.42 -97.70 41.26
CA GLU A 298 3.82 -96.61 42.14
C GLU A 298 4.09 -95.31 41.35
N ALA A 299 4.82 -95.39 40.24
CA ALA A 299 5.12 -94.25 39.37
C ALA A 299 3.88 -93.70 38.64
N THR A 300 2.93 -94.57 38.30
CA THR A 300 1.67 -94.16 37.63
C THR A 300 0.54 -93.82 38.60
N GLY A 301 0.67 -94.20 39.88
CA GLY A 301 -0.32 -94.00 40.94
C GLY A 301 -1.61 -94.81 40.73
N VAL A 302 -1.52 -95.98 40.08
CA VAL A 302 -2.67 -96.79 39.66
C VAL A 302 -2.59 -98.20 40.25
N SER A 303 -3.69 -98.69 40.83
CA SER A 303 -3.75 -99.99 41.53
C SER A 303 -3.91 -101.19 40.58
N LEU A 304 -4.63 -101.02 39.46
CA LEU A 304 -4.98 -102.07 38.51
C LEU A 304 -4.16 -101.97 37.21
N ILE A 305 -3.63 -103.10 36.72
CA ILE A 305 -2.75 -103.14 35.52
C ILE A 305 -3.50 -102.67 34.27
N THR A 306 -4.78 -102.98 34.15
CA THR A 306 -5.61 -102.54 33.03
C THR A 306 -5.75 -101.02 32.96
N GLU A 307 -5.80 -100.34 34.11
CA GLU A 307 -5.82 -98.88 34.18
C GLU A 307 -4.45 -98.26 33.82
N VAL A 308 -3.34 -98.92 34.16
CA VAL A 308 -1.99 -98.53 33.71
C VAL A 308 -1.90 -98.58 32.18
N ILE A 309 -2.40 -99.66 31.57
CA ILE A 309 -2.41 -99.81 30.11
C ILE A 309 -3.30 -98.75 29.46
N ALA A 310 -4.49 -98.49 30.02
CA ALA A 310 -5.40 -97.47 29.51
C ALA A 310 -4.80 -96.05 29.60
N LYS A 311 -4.14 -95.70 30.71
CA LYS A 311 -3.41 -94.43 30.86
C LYS A 311 -2.22 -94.34 29.92
N PHE A 312 -1.47 -95.42 29.72
CA PHE A 312 -0.34 -95.42 28.79
C PHE A 312 -0.80 -95.24 27.34
N GLN A 313 -1.92 -95.87 26.95
CA GLN A 313 -2.51 -95.69 25.63
C GLN A 313 -3.04 -94.26 25.42
N SER A 314 -3.74 -93.67 26.40
CA SER A 314 -4.22 -92.29 26.30
C SER A 314 -3.10 -91.25 26.37
N GLN A 315 -2.03 -91.52 27.12
CA GLN A 315 -0.81 -90.71 27.13
C GLN A 315 -0.04 -90.82 25.81
N SER A 316 0.03 -92.00 25.19
CA SER A 316 0.66 -92.19 23.89
C SER A 316 -0.05 -91.37 22.80
N THR A 317 -1.39 -91.38 22.79
CA THR A 317 -2.16 -90.54 21.85
C THR A 317 -1.98 -89.05 22.11
N THR A 318 -1.95 -88.65 23.38
CA THR A 318 -1.73 -87.24 23.77
C THR A 318 -0.32 -86.78 23.41
N HIS A 319 0.69 -87.64 23.61
CA HIS A 319 2.07 -87.39 23.22
C HIS A 319 2.22 -87.27 21.70
N ALA A 320 1.59 -88.16 20.93
CA ALA A 320 1.57 -88.07 19.48
C ALA A 320 0.92 -86.75 18.99
N HIS A 321 -0.17 -86.32 19.63
CA HIS A 321 -0.82 -85.05 19.32
C HIS A 321 0.08 -83.84 19.65
N LEU A 322 0.70 -83.81 20.83
CA LEU A 322 1.63 -82.75 21.23
C LEU A 322 2.88 -82.72 20.35
N SER A 323 3.40 -83.87 19.93
CA SER A 323 4.52 -83.97 19.00
C SER A 323 4.14 -83.43 17.62
N SER A 324 2.95 -83.74 17.13
CA SER A 324 2.40 -83.16 15.89
C SER A 324 2.22 -81.64 16.01
N LEU A 325 1.67 -81.15 17.12
CA LEU A 325 1.48 -79.72 17.35
C LEU A 325 2.82 -78.98 17.46
N ARG A 326 3.82 -79.58 18.11
CA ARG A 326 5.20 -79.07 18.15
C ARG A 326 5.78 -78.96 16.75
N SER A 327 5.66 -80.02 15.94
CA SER A 327 6.14 -80.02 14.55
C SER A 327 5.44 -78.96 13.69
N GLN A 328 4.13 -78.79 13.83
CA GLN A 328 3.36 -77.75 13.13
C GLN A 328 3.75 -76.34 13.56
N ASN A 329 3.96 -76.12 14.87
CA ASN A 329 4.43 -74.83 15.38
C ASN A 329 5.86 -74.51 14.92
N GLU A 330 6.74 -75.51 14.87
CA GLU A 330 8.11 -75.36 14.36
C GLU A 330 8.11 -75.03 12.86
N ALA A 331 7.24 -75.68 12.07
CA ALA A 331 7.05 -75.35 10.66
C ALA A 331 6.52 -73.92 10.46
N ARG A 332 5.51 -73.49 11.24
CA ARG A 332 4.99 -72.11 11.21
C ARG A 332 6.05 -71.09 11.64
N PHE A 333 6.89 -71.43 12.61
CA PHE A 333 7.97 -70.57 13.06
C PHE A 333 8.99 -70.34 11.94
N GLU A 334 9.41 -71.40 11.24
CA GLU A 334 10.31 -71.26 10.08
C GLU A 334 9.66 -70.50 8.92
N GLU A 335 8.37 -70.71 8.64
CA GLU A 335 7.64 -69.93 7.62
C GLU A 335 7.60 -68.43 7.97
N LEU A 336 7.28 -68.08 9.22
CA LEU A 336 7.27 -66.70 9.69
C LEU A 336 8.67 -66.07 9.65
N LYS A 337 9.71 -66.85 9.96
CA LYS A 337 11.11 -66.41 9.89
C LYS A 337 11.55 -66.15 8.45
N GLN A 338 11.11 -66.97 7.48
CA GLN A 338 11.33 -66.71 6.06
C GLN A 338 10.58 -65.46 5.58
N LYS A 339 9.30 -65.30 5.96
CA LYS A 339 8.52 -64.10 5.66
C LYS A 339 9.16 -62.84 6.22
N LYS A 340 9.64 -62.87 7.46
CA LYS A 340 10.38 -61.78 8.08
C LYS A 340 11.60 -61.41 7.24
N ARG A 341 12.42 -62.39 6.85
CA ARG A 341 13.61 -62.17 6.01
C ARG A 341 13.26 -61.56 4.65
N GLN A 342 12.22 -62.04 3.99
CA GLN A 342 11.77 -61.47 2.72
C GLN A 342 11.26 -60.03 2.85
N VAL A 343 10.61 -59.70 3.97
CA VAL A 343 10.16 -58.33 4.24
C VAL A 343 11.35 -57.41 4.55
N GLU A 344 12.34 -57.91 5.31
CA GLU A 344 13.58 -57.17 5.58
C GLU A 344 14.37 -56.90 4.29
N GLU A 345 14.50 -57.88 3.40
CA GLU A 345 15.16 -57.72 2.10
C GLU A 345 14.43 -56.69 1.22
N LYS A 346 13.09 -56.78 1.11
CA LYS A 346 12.28 -55.77 0.40
C LYS A 346 12.41 -54.38 1.01
N TYR A 347 12.52 -54.29 2.34
CA TYR A 347 12.71 -53.01 3.02
C TYR A 347 14.08 -52.40 2.70
N GLU A 348 15.14 -53.22 2.68
CA GLU A 348 16.47 -52.77 2.27
C GLU A 348 16.47 -52.28 0.81
N GLU A 349 15.88 -53.03 -0.12
CA GLU A 349 15.73 -52.60 -1.52
C GLU A 349 14.96 -51.27 -1.64
N LEU A 350 13.86 -51.12 -0.88
CA LEU A 350 13.07 -49.90 -0.90
C LEU A 350 13.82 -48.71 -0.26
N ARG A 351 14.59 -48.96 0.79
CA ARG A 351 15.44 -47.96 1.44
C ARG A 351 16.52 -47.44 0.49
N PHE A 352 17.26 -48.34 -0.18
CA PHE A 352 18.30 -47.95 -1.12
C PHE A 352 17.74 -47.29 -2.38
N SER A 353 16.57 -47.71 -2.87
CA SER A 353 15.93 -47.09 -4.03
C SER A 353 15.29 -45.72 -3.73
N GLY A 354 14.77 -45.53 -2.52
CA GLY A 354 14.21 -44.25 -2.06
C GLY A 354 15.27 -43.18 -1.86
N GLU A 355 16.41 -43.54 -1.24
CA GLU A 355 17.51 -42.62 -0.98
C GLU A 355 18.25 -42.20 -2.27
N ALA A 356 18.38 -43.13 -3.23
CA ALA A 356 18.93 -42.83 -4.56
C ALA A 356 18.04 -41.87 -5.38
N ARG A 357 16.71 -41.98 -5.28
CA ARG A 357 15.78 -41.06 -5.95
C ARG A 357 15.74 -39.68 -5.29
N GLY A 358 15.85 -39.62 -3.96
CA GLY A 358 15.93 -38.36 -3.21
C GLY A 358 17.13 -37.51 -3.62
N GLY A 359 18.33 -38.11 -3.71
CA GLY A 359 19.56 -37.39 -4.07
C GLY A 359 19.64 -36.94 -5.54
N VAL A 360 18.87 -37.56 -6.44
CA VAL A 360 18.72 -37.09 -7.82
C VAL A 360 17.70 -35.95 -7.89
N GLY A 361 16.58 -36.08 -7.18
CA GLY A 361 15.57 -35.01 -7.07
C GLY A 361 16.15 -33.72 -6.50
N GLU A 362 16.92 -33.81 -5.41
CA GLU A 362 17.55 -32.63 -4.79
C GLU A 362 18.58 -31.95 -5.69
N ARG A 363 19.33 -32.73 -6.50
CA ARG A 363 20.25 -32.17 -7.50
C ARG A 363 19.52 -31.43 -8.60
N ILE A 364 18.44 -32.01 -9.13
CA ILE A 364 17.62 -31.36 -10.16
C ILE A 364 16.98 -30.08 -9.62
N VAL A 365 16.52 -30.07 -8.37
CA VAL A 365 15.99 -28.87 -7.72
C VAL A 365 17.06 -27.79 -7.64
N LYS A 366 18.27 -28.09 -7.17
CA LYS A 366 19.37 -27.12 -7.13
C LYS A 366 19.75 -26.59 -8.52
N GLU A 367 19.73 -27.43 -9.54
CA GLU A 367 19.98 -27.02 -10.92
C GLU A 367 18.89 -26.09 -11.46
N MET A 368 17.62 -26.41 -11.20
CA MET A 368 16.49 -25.56 -11.57
C MET A 368 16.49 -24.22 -10.82
N GLU A 369 16.86 -24.22 -9.53
CA GLU A 369 17.04 -23.00 -8.74
C GLU A 369 18.15 -22.13 -9.32
N GLY A 370 19.28 -22.72 -9.71
CA GLY A 370 20.37 -22.01 -10.40
C GLY A 370 19.92 -21.40 -11.73
N HIS A 371 19.19 -22.15 -12.55
CA HIS A 371 18.64 -21.65 -13.81
C HIS A 371 17.69 -20.47 -13.60
N LEU A 372 16.90 -20.50 -12.53
CA LEU A 372 15.95 -19.44 -12.16
C LEU A 372 16.70 -18.18 -11.73
N GLU A 373 17.78 -18.32 -10.96
CA GLU A 373 18.62 -17.20 -10.54
C GLU A 373 19.36 -16.55 -11.71
N ASP A 374 19.89 -17.33 -12.64
CA ASP A 374 20.52 -16.83 -13.86
C ASP A 374 19.53 -16.15 -14.80
N ALA A 375 18.30 -16.66 -14.91
CA ALA A 375 17.24 -15.99 -15.64
C ALA A 375 16.86 -14.64 -14.99
N ARG A 376 16.79 -14.59 -13.65
CA ARG A 376 16.53 -13.34 -12.92
C ARG A 376 17.64 -12.31 -13.14
N LYS A 377 18.91 -12.70 -13.07
CA LYS A 377 20.06 -11.82 -13.35
C LYS A 377 20.00 -11.26 -14.77
N ARG A 378 19.77 -12.12 -15.78
CA ARG A 378 19.61 -11.69 -17.18
C ARG A 378 18.45 -10.71 -17.38
N CYS A 379 17.30 -10.95 -16.72
CA CYS A 379 16.17 -10.02 -16.76
C CYS A 379 16.51 -8.67 -16.12
N ALA A 380 17.22 -8.66 -14.98
CA ALA A 380 17.64 -7.43 -14.31
C ALA A 380 18.62 -6.61 -15.17
N GLU A 381 19.63 -7.26 -15.76
CA GLU A 381 20.57 -6.60 -16.68
C GLU A 381 19.86 -6.04 -17.91
N SER A 382 18.94 -6.81 -18.50
CA SER A 382 18.15 -6.36 -19.65
C SER A 382 17.30 -5.15 -19.29
N ARG A 383 16.65 -5.16 -18.12
CA ARG A 383 15.88 -4.04 -17.61
C ARG A 383 16.75 -2.79 -17.42
N GLU A 384 17.95 -2.92 -16.83
CA GLU A 384 18.84 -1.78 -16.65
C GLU A 384 19.28 -1.18 -18.01
N ARG A 385 19.57 -2.04 -18.99
CA ARG A 385 19.87 -1.62 -20.37
C ARG A 385 18.69 -0.87 -20.98
N PHE A 386 17.46 -1.39 -20.83
CA PHE A 386 16.25 -0.72 -21.31
C PHE A 386 16.02 0.63 -20.62
N GLU A 387 16.18 0.72 -19.30
CA GLU A 387 16.06 1.98 -18.56
C GLU A 387 17.11 3.01 -18.99
N ARG A 388 18.33 2.57 -19.33
CA ARG A 388 19.38 3.44 -19.89
C ARG A 388 18.99 3.96 -21.27
N VAL A 389 18.54 3.09 -22.16
CA VAL A 389 18.10 3.47 -23.52
C VAL A 389 16.87 4.38 -23.47
N ALA A 390 15.90 4.08 -22.61
CA ALA A 390 14.71 4.90 -22.43
C ALA A 390 15.05 6.32 -21.95
N ARG A 391 16.01 6.47 -21.03
CA ARG A 391 16.51 7.79 -20.60
C ARG A 391 17.14 8.57 -21.76
N VAL A 392 17.97 7.91 -22.58
CA VAL A 392 18.57 8.54 -23.77
C VAL A 392 17.48 8.96 -24.76
N VAL A 393 16.52 8.08 -25.07
CA VAL A 393 15.40 8.40 -25.99
C VAL A 393 14.56 9.56 -25.47
N THR A 394 14.31 9.62 -24.16
CA THR A 394 13.59 10.74 -23.54
C THR A 394 14.37 12.05 -23.66
N GLY A 395 15.69 12.01 -23.43
CA GLY A 395 16.58 13.15 -23.63
C GLY A 395 16.60 13.63 -25.08
N VAL A 396 16.67 12.72 -26.05
CA VAL A 396 16.59 13.03 -27.48
C VAL A 396 15.25 13.68 -27.82
N LYS A 397 14.12 13.12 -27.36
CA LYS A 397 12.79 13.71 -27.57
C LYS A 397 12.70 15.14 -27.06
N ALA A 398 13.16 15.39 -25.83
CA ALA A 398 13.18 16.73 -25.25
C ALA A 398 14.10 17.69 -26.03
N GLY A 399 15.27 17.21 -26.47
CA GLY A 399 16.21 18.00 -27.28
C GLY A 399 15.64 18.36 -28.66
N VAL A 400 15.03 17.41 -29.36
CA VAL A 400 14.39 17.68 -30.66
C VAL A 400 13.17 18.60 -30.47
N GLN A 401 12.38 18.43 -29.40
CA GLN A 401 11.25 19.32 -29.12
C GLN A 401 11.72 20.77 -28.93
N HIS A 402 12.76 20.98 -28.12
CA HIS A 402 13.36 22.30 -27.92
C HIS A 402 13.94 22.88 -29.23
N LEU A 403 14.50 22.04 -30.10
CA LEU A 403 14.98 22.48 -31.42
C LEU A 403 13.83 22.91 -32.33
N VAL A 404 12.72 22.17 -32.33
CA VAL A 404 11.49 22.51 -33.07
C VAL A 404 10.92 23.85 -32.60
N GLU A 405 10.85 24.07 -31.29
CA GLU A 405 10.39 25.33 -30.68
C GLU A 405 11.29 26.50 -31.10
N LYS A 406 12.62 26.33 -31.07
CA LYS A 406 13.56 27.38 -31.51
C LYS A 406 13.51 27.67 -33.01
N LEU A 407 13.17 26.69 -33.83
CA LEU A 407 13.10 26.80 -35.29
C LEU A 407 11.68 27.04 -35.82
N GLU A 408 10.71 27.33 -34.94
CA GLU A 408 9.31 27.57 -35.31
C GLU A 408 9.15 28.80 -36.22
N GLY A 409 10.02 29.81 -36.04
CA GLY A 409 10.03 31.03 -36.85
C GLY A 409 10.48 30.86 -38.31
N LEU A 410 11.01 29.69 -38.70
CA LEU A 410 11.54 29.42 -40.04
C LEU A 410 10.59 28.51 -40.80
N LYS A 411 9.99 29.03 -41.86
CA LYS A 411 9.09 28.28 -42.74
C LYS A 411 9.88 27.73 -43.93
N LEU A 412 9.92 26.41 -44.02
CA LEU A 412 10.43 25.73 -45.21
C LEU A 412 9.41 25.89 -46.35
N PRO A 413 9.85 26.07 -47.60
CA PRO A 413 8.95 26.33 -48.73
C PRO A 413 8.08 25.14 -49.14
N ASP A 414 8.32 23.93 -48.62
CA ASP A 414 7.67 22.71 -49.13
C ASP A 414 7.18 21.70 -48.08
N ASN A 415 6.99 22.09 -46.80
CA ASN A 415 6.57 21.13 -45.77
C ASN A 415 5.20 21.47 -45.13
N PRO A 416 4.15 20.62 -45.31
CA PRO A 416 2.89 20.80 -44.63
C PRO A 416 3.04 20.43 -43.14
N ALA A 417 2.55 21.31 -42.26
CA ALA A 417 2.34 21.14 -40.82
C ALA A 417 3.31 20.20 -40.06
N THR A 418 4.19 20.78 -39.24
CA THR A 418 5.07 20.03 -38.33
C THR A 418 4.27 19.00 -37.51
N PRO A 419 4.50 17.68 -37.69
CA PRO A 419 3.77 16.64 -36.97
C PRO A 419 4.03 16.76 -35.47
N LYS A 420 3.04 16.39 -34.64
CA LYS A 420 3.19 16.40 -33.18
C LYS A 420 4.23 15.37 -32.74
N MET A 421 5.01 15.69 -31.70
CA MET A 421 6.03 14.80 -31.15
C MET A 421 5.42 13.46 -30.70
N SER A 422 5.82 12.37 -31.35
CA SER A 422 5.54 10.98 -30.97
C SER A 422 6.78 10.12 -31.21
N ASP A 423 6.81 8.93 -30.61
CA ASP A 423 7.96 8.00 -30.65
C ASP A 423 8.40 7.62 -32.07
N GLU A 424 7.44 7.58 -33.01
CA GLU A 424 7.68 7.26 -34.42
C GLU A 424 8.09 8.49 -35.25
N THR A 425 7.69 9.69 -34.82
CA THR A 425 7.93 10.93 -35.57
C THR A 425 9.20 11.67 -35.17
N VAL A 426 9.88 11.30 -34.07
CA VAL A 426 11.13 11.94 -33.59
C VAL A 426 12.17 12.10 -34.68
N VAL A 427 12.42 11.04 -35.46
CA VAL A 427 13.43 11.04 -36.53
C VAL A 427 13.02 11.95 -37.69
N GLN A 428 11.73 11.97 -38.02
CA GLN A 428 11.19 12.85 -39.06
C GLN A 428 11.27 14.33 -38.64
N LEU A 429 10.93 14.66 -37.38
CA LEU A 429 11.07 16.03 -36.86
C LEU A 429 12.53 16.47 -36.79
N LEU A 430 13.45 15.58 -36.42
CA LEU A 430 14.89 15.89 -36.44
C LEU A 430 15.38 16.21 -37.86
N ASN A 431 14.92 15.47 -38.87
CA ASN A 431 15.26 15.73 -40.27
C ASN A 431 14.70 17.08 -40.76
N VAL A 432 13.47 17.42 -40.36
CA VAL A 432 12.88 18.75 -40.64
C VAL A 432 13.69 19.87 -39.95
N CYS A 433 14.14 19.65 -38.72
CA CYS A 433 15.00 20.61 -38.03
C CYS A 433 16.35 20.77 -38.73
N ALA A 434 16.94 19.69 -39.23
CA ALA A 434 18.20 19.72 -39.99
C ALA A 434 18.04 20.57 -41.27
N GLN A 435 16.96 20.38 -42.03
CA GLN A 435 16.67 21.19 -43.23
C GLN A 435 16.44 22.68 -42.90
N LYS A 436 15.77 22.99 -41.79
CA LYS A 436 15.61 24.39 -41.32
C LYS A 436 16.94 25.03 -40.90
N LEU A 437 17.81 24.26 -40.25
CA LEU A 437 19.16 24.72 -39.88
C LEU A 437 20.04 24.93 -41.10
N ASP A 438 19.92 24.09 -42.12
CA ASP A 438 20.65 24.24 -43.37
C ASP A 438 20.21 25.52 -44.11
N LEU A 439 18.90 25.77 -44.18
CA LEU A 439 18.35 27.03 -44.72
C LEU A 439 18.83 28.28 -43.94
N LEU A 440 18.91 28.19 -42.61
CA LEU A 440 19.51 29.23 -41.77
C LEU A 440 20.98 29.44 -42.11
N SER A 441 21.74 28.35 -42.24
CA SER A 441 23.17 28.40 -42.55
C SER A 441 23.40 29.12 -43.88
N THR A 442 22.68 28.72 -44.93
CA THR A 442 22.74 29.39 -46.25
C THR A 442 22.24 30.84 -46.19
N SER A 443 21.25 31.15 -45.35
CA SER A 443 20.75 32.53 -45.17
C SER A 443 21.70 33.42 -44.37
N VAL A 444 22.56 32.85 -43.54
CA VAL A 444 23.56 33.56 -42.73
C VAL A 444 24.86 33.76 -43.52
N GLU A 445 25.21 32.84 -44.43
CA GLU A 445 26.36 32.96 -45.34
C GLU A 445 26.31 34.18 -46.28
N GLY A 446 25.17 34.85 -46.41
CA GLY A 446 24.99 36.07 -47.21
C GLY A 446 24.69 37.38 -46.44
N LYS A 447 24.64 37.36 -45.09
CA LYS A 447 24.38 38.56 -44.28
C LYS A 447 25.35 38.63 -43.10
N GLU A 448 26.38 39.45 -43.24
CA GLU A 448 27.10 39.98 -42.08
C GLU A 448 26.09 40.67 -41.13
N MET A 449 26.08 40.22 -39.89
CA MET A 449 25.34 40.86 -38.81
C MET A 449 26.00 42.22 -38.47
N PRO A 450 25.24 43.29 -38.25
CA PRO A 450 25.78 44.51 -37.70
C PRO A 450 26.27 44.27 -36.28
N GLU A 451 27.54 44.65 -36.07
CA GLU A 451 28.22 44.83 -34.79
C GLU A 451 27.30 45.42 -33.72
N GLN A 452 27.06 44.69 -32.63
CA GLN A 452 26.64 45.29 -31.37
C GLN A 452 27.88 45.75 -30.58
N PRO A 453 27.83 46.93 -29.92
CA PRO A 453 28.97 47.49 -29.20
C PRO A 453 29.38 46.66 -27.98
N PRO A 454 30.65 46.75 -27.55
CA PRO A 454 31.22 45.92 -26.50
C PRO A 454 30.61 46.26 -25.15
N ILE A 455 29.97 45.28 -24.52
CA ILE A 455 29.62 45.35 -23.11
C ILE A 455 30.90 45.07 -22.33
N THR A 456 31.36 46.10 -21.63
CA THR A 456 32.47 46.09 -20.66
C THR A 456 32.37 44.93 -19.66
N PRO A 457 33.50 44.29 -19.29
CA PRO A 457 33.51 43.31 -18.21
C PRO A 457 33.36 44.01 -16.85
N SER A 458 32.22 43.80 -16.20
CA SER A 458 32.07 44.08 -14.77
C SER A 458 32.92 43.09 -13.98
N ALA A 459 33.75 43.63 -13.09
CA ALA A 459 34.56 42.92 -12.11
C ALA A 459 33.71 42.03 -11.16
N PRO A 460 34.36 41.10 -10.43
CA PRO A 460 33.74 39.94 -9.79
C PRO A 460 33.37 40.18 -8.31
N THR A 461 32.39 39.45 -7.79
CA THR A 461 32.20 39.16 -6.35
C THR A 461 31.23 37.96 -6.20
N PRO A 462 31.26 37.20 -5.09
CA PRO A 462 31.89 35.89 -5.07
C PRO A 462 30.88 34.74 -4.89
N ALA A 463 31.19 33.59 -5.51
CA ALA A 463 30.67 32.31 -5.08
C ALA A 463 31.40 31.85 -3.79
N PRO A 464 30.72 31.27 -2.80
CA PRO A 464 31.40 30.69 -1.65
C PRO A 464 32.01 29.33 -2.04
N ALA A 465 33.34 29.30 -1.95
CA ALA A 465 34.23 28.18 -1.64
C ALA A 465 33.70 26.74 -1.83
N ALA A 466 34.21 26.08 -2.87
CA ALA A 466 34.51 24.65 -2.82
C ALA A 466 36.00 24.50 -2.48
N THR A 467 36.31 24.11 -1.24
CA THR A 467 37.66 23.72 -0.83
C THR A 467 37.78 22.21 -0.96
N THR A 468 38.69 21.80 -1.84
CA THR A 468 39.28 20.47 -1.90
C THR A 468 40.32 20.35 -0.78
N THR A 469 40.21 19.32 0.05
CA THR A 469 41.35 18.76 0.78
C THR A 469 41.33 17.25 0.64
N ALA A 470 42.38 16.73 0.02
CA ALA A 470 42.74 15.32 0.05
C ALA A 470 43.66 15.08 1.25
N ALA A 471 43.41 14.02 2.03
CA ALA A 471 44.40 13.36 2.87
C ALA A 471 43.93 11.93 3.23
N THR A 472 44.55 10.95 2.56
CA THR A 472 45.22 9.74 3.10
C THR A 472 44.72 9.06 4.39
N GLY A 473 44.57 7.72 4.35
CA GLY A 473 44.88 6.80 5.48
C GLY A 473 43.73 5.95 6.03
N ALA A 474 43.83 4.63 5.89
CA ALA A 474 42.94 3.57 6.40
C ALA A 474 43.06 3.35 7.95
N PRO A 475 42.50 2.28 8.56
CA PRO A 475 41.18 1.62 8.50
C PRO A 475 40.49 1.54 9.89
N GLY A 476 39.17 1.28 9.96
CA GLY A 476 38.54 0.87 11.23
C GLY A 476 37.01 1.01 11.31
N THR A 477 36.33 -0.15 11.30
CA THR A 477 35.08 -0.52 12.04
C THR A 477 34.11 0.59 12.50
N THR A 478 32.87 0.58 11.99
CA THR A 478 31.60 0.26 12.71
C THR A 478 30.35 0.59 11.85
N GLU A 479 29.22 -0.02 12.24
CA GLU A 479 27.92 -0.29 11.62
C GLU A 479 27.10 0.86 10.94
N PRO A 480 26.10 0.54 10.08
CA PRO A 480 25.25 1.54 9.44
C PRO A 480 24.01 1.88 10.29
N SER A 481 23.78 3.18 10.55
CA SER A 481 22.56 3.69 11.18
C SER A 481 21.85 4.70 10.26
N GLY A 482 20.56 4.45 9.99
CA GLY A 482 19.54 5.50 9.85
C GLY A 482 19.34 6.17 8.49
N ILE A 483 18.57 5.54 7.61
CA ILE A 483 17.81 6.23 6.55
C ILE A 483 16.70 7.05 7.23
N LEU A 484 16.88 8.36 7.38
CA LEU A 484 15.84 9.41 7.33
C LEU A 484 16.41 10.75 7.79
N GLN A 485 16.91 11.55 6.85
CA GLN A 485 17.08 12.98 7.05
C GLN A 485 16.60 13.71 5.80
N VAL A 486 15.33 14.14 5.82
CA VAL A 486 14.73 14.96 4.76
C VAL A 486 15.09 16.42 5.04
N SER A 487 15.80 17.05 4.10
CA SER A 487 16.16 18.46 4.12
C SER A 487 14.91 19.37 4.05
N GLN A 488 14.76 20.27 5.01
CA GLN A 488 13.61 21.16 5.24
C GLN A 488 13.44 22.31 4.20
N ALA A 489 14.20 22.29 3.10
CA ALA A 489 14.25 23.37 2.12
C ALA A 489 13.30 23.20 0.90
N LEU A 490 12.55 22.10 0.83
CA LEU A 490 11.66 21.79 -0.31
C LEU A 490 10.17 21.62 0.05
N LEU A 491 9.70 22.18 1.16
CA LEU A 491 8.27 22.14 1.51
C LEU A 491 7.52 23.40 1.06
N PRO A 492 6.36 23.28 0.38
CA PRO A 492 5.54 24.43 -0.03
C PRO A 492 5.04 25.28 1.16
N ALA A 493 4.99 26.60 0.97
CA ALA A 493 4.73 27.60 2.02
C ALA A 493 3.29 27.61 2.62
N PHE A 494 2.36 26.82 2.09
CA PHE A 494 1.00 26.72 2.64
C PHE A 494 0.63 25.25 2.90
N ASN A 495 0.53 24.91 4.19
CA ASN A 495 0.37 23.56 4.69
C ASN A 495 -1.11 23.33 5.07
N THR A 496 -1.91 22.76 4.18
CA THR A 496 -3.28 22.31 4.49
C THR A 496 -3.25 20.91 5.12
N ARG A 497 -2.89 20.83 6.41
CA ARG A 497 -2.98 19.58 7.18
C ARG A 497 -4.44 19.23 7.47
N VAL A 498 -4.91 18.13 6.90
CA VAL A 498 -6.10 17.43 7.39
C VAL A 498 -5.77 16.86 8.77
N LYS A 499 -6.53 17.26 9.81
CA LYS A 499 -6.40 16.67 11.16
C LYS A 499 -6.96 15.26 11.13
N LEU A 500 -6.09 14.26 11.03
CA LEU A 500 -6.44 12.88 11.37
C LEU A 500 -6.59 12.79 12.89
N ARG A 501 -7.70 12.19 13.34
CA ARG A 501 -7.95 11.87 14.75
C ARG A 501 -6.81 10.96 15.25
N PRO A 502 -6.31 11.15 16.49
CA PRO A 502 -5.44 10.16 17.11
C PRO A 502 -6.21 8.84 17.21
N VAL A 503 -5.64 7.78 16.64
CA VAL A 503 -6.06 6.41 16.93
C VAL A 503 -5.37 6.07 18.24
N GLU A 504 -6.15 6.03 19.32
CA GLU A 504 -5.71 5.44 20.59
C GLU A 504 -5.48 3.96 20.31
N PHE A 505 -4.23 3.54 20.41
CA PHE A 505 -3.87 2.12 20.48
C PHE A 505 -4.27 1.65 21.89
N GLU A 506 -5.33 0.87 22.00
CA GLU A 506 -5.54 0.03 23.17
C GLU A 506 -4.44 -1.04 23.17
N GLU A 507 -3.55 -0.94 24.17
CA GLU A 507 -2.68 -2.02 24.61
C GLU A 507 -3.56 -3.20 25.02
N GLY A 508 -3.61 -4.23 24.18
CA GLY A 508 -4.16 -5.53 24.56
C GLY A 508 -3.22 -6.16 25.58
N GLY A 509 -3.63 -6.13 26.84
CA GLY A 509 -2.99 -6.87 27.92
C GLY A 509 -2.97 -8.36 27.61
N ALA A 510 -1.78 -8.95 27.71
CA ALA A 510 -1.62 -10.39 27.79
C ALA A 510 -1.97 -10.82 29.22
N GLU A 511 -3.14 -11.42 29.39
CA GLU A 511 -3.43 -12.27 30.54
C GLU A 511 -3.38 -13.72 30.04
N ASP A 512 -2.34 -14.42 30.48
CA ASP A 512 -2.30 -15.88 30.58
C ASP A 512 -3.48 -16.31 31.45
N ASP A 513 -4.38 -17.11 30.91
CA ASP A 513 -5.17 -18.05 31.71
C ASP A 513 -5.14 -19.39 30.97
N GLU A 514 -4.25 -20.26 31.46
CA GLU A 514 -4.40 -21.69 31.37
C GLU A 514 -5.70 -22.06 32.10
N ASP A 515 -6.76 -22.39 31.37
CA ASP A 515 -7.74 -23.33 31.89
C ASP A 515 -8.37 -24.16 30.78
N ASN A 516 -8.28 -25.46 31.01
CA ASN A 516 -8.79 -26.56 30.25
C ASN A 516 -10.28 -26.66 30.52
N ASP A 517 -11.14 -26.40 29.53
CA ASP A 517 -12.52 -26.85 29.57
C ASP A 517 -12.99 -27.30 28.18
N ASP A 518 -13.29 -28.60 28.11
CA ASP A 518 -14.18 -29.21 27.12
C ASP A 518 -15.53 -28.47 27.17
N ASP A 519 -15.79 -27.60 26.21
CA ASP A 519 -17.16 -27.22 25.91
C ASP A 519 -17.45 -27.30 24.42
N THR A 520 -18.45 -28.12 24.12
CA THR A 520 -18.89 -28.44 22.77
C THR A 520 -19.59 -27.19 22.23
N GLY A 521 -18.85 -26.37 21.49
CA GLY A 521 -19.34 -25.12 20.93
C GLY A 521 -20.61 -25.34 20.09
N ASP A 522 -21.75 -25.03 20.70
CA ASP A 522 -23.07 -25.07 20.10
C ASP A 522 -23.09 -24.09 18.92
N ILE A 523 -23.11 -24.63 17.70
CA ILE A 523 -23.11 -23.86 16.47
C ILE A 523 -24.41 -23.04 16.46
N PRO A 524 -24.35 -21.69 16.46
CA PRO A 524 -25.53 -20.87 16.62
C PRO A 524 -26.55 -21.15 15.52
N ASP A 525 -27.68 -21.70 15.90
CA ASP A 525 -28.68 -22.15 14.95
C ASP A 525 -29.23 -20.97 14.12
N ARG A 526 -29.65 -21.20 12.89
CA ARG A 526 -29.94 -20.14 11.88
C ARG A 526 -30.89 -19.04 12.37
N GLU A 527 -31.77 -19.35 13.33
CA GLU A 527 -32.67 -18.38 13.95
C GLU A 527 -31.99 -17.44 14.95
N THR A 528 -30.96 -17.88 15.65
CA THR A 528 -30.18 -17.06 16.59
C THR A 528 -29.38 -16.00 15.83
N ILE A 529 -28.74 -16.40 14.72
CA ILE A 529 -28.02 -15.49 13.81
C ILE A 529 -28.99 -14.48 13.18
N LYS A 530 -30.19 -14.92 12.79
CA LYS A 530 -31.25 -14.01 12.29
C LYS A 530 -31.70 -13.01 13.35
N LYS A 531 -31.92 -13.44 14.60
CA LYS A 531 -32.30 -12.55 15.70
C LYS A 531 -31.20 -11.53 15.99
N HIS A 532 -29.95 -11.97 16.08
CA HIS A 532 -28.81 -11.09 16.33
C HIS A 532 -28.62 -10.06 15.19
N THR A 533 -28.77 -10.49 13.94
CA THR A 533 -28.70 -9.62 12.76
C THR A 533 -29.86 -8.60 12.74
N ALA A 534 -31.07 -9.02 13.08
CA ALA A 534 -32.23 -8.14 13.18
C ALA A 534 -32.08 -7.12 14.32
N GLN A 535 -31.48 -7.53 15.45
CA GLN A 535 -31.21 -6.65 16.59
C GLN A 535 -30.17 -5.59 16.25
N MET A 536 -29.11 -5.96 15.53
CA MET A 536 -28.10 -5.05 14.99
C MET A 536 -28.68 -4.06 13.97
N LEU A 537 -29.54 -4.52 13.06
CA LEU A 537 -30.21 -3.64 12.09
C LEU A 537 -31.16 -2.65 12.78
N ASN A 538 -31.91 -3.09 13.78
CA ASN A 538 -32.81 -2.22 14.56
C ASN A 538 -32.05 -1.19 15.42
N ALA A 539 -30.88 -1.55 15.97
CA ALA A 539 -30.02 -0.60 16.68
C ALA A 539 -29.46 0.49 15.73
N ARG A 540 -29.17 0.13 14.48
CA ARG A 540 -28.67 1.06 13.44
C ARG A 540 -29.74 1.97 12.86
N VAL A 541 -31.03 1.59 12.94
CA VAL A 541 -32.15 2.43 12.51
C VAL A 541 -32.55 3.45 13.58
N LYS A 542 -32.39 3.12 14.87
CA LYS A 542 -32.66 4.06 15.99
C LYS A 542 -31.71 5.27 16.03
N THR A 543 -30.53 5.17 15.43
CA THR A 543 -29.54 6.28 15.37
C THR A 543 -29.79 7.29 14.24
N LYS A 544 -30.82 7.09 13.39
CA LYS A 544 -31.14 7.97 12.25
C LYS A 544 -32.51 8.66 12.31
N GLN A 545 -33.11 8.84 13.50
CA GLN A 545 -34.31 9.67 13.65
C GLN A 545 -33.92 11.12 14.03
N PRO A 546 -34.30 12.15 13.25
CA PRO A 546 -34.05 13.54 13.62
C PRO A 546 -34.94 13.96 14.80
N LYS A 547 -34.33 14.52 15.85
CA LYS A 547 -35.04 15.09 17.01
C LYS A 547 -35.97 16.22 16.55
N LYS A 548 -37.30 16.03 16.67
CA LYS A 548 -38.28 17.11 16.53
C LYS A 548 -38.04 18.18 17.61
N GLY A 549 -37.69 19.39 17.20
CA GLY A 549 -37.57 20.55 18.08
C GLY A 549 -38.94 21.00 18.61
N LYS A 550 -39.05 21.15 19.93
CA LYS A 550 -40.17 21.81 20.61
C LYS A 550 -40.21 23.29 20.19
N LYS A 551 -41.26 23.73 19.50
CA LYS A 551 -41.55 25.16 19.30
C LYS A 551 -42.47 25.65 20.43
N LYS A 552 -41.98 26.68 21.11
CA LYS A 552 -42.55 27.38 22.26
C LYS A 552 -43.78 28.19 21.82
N LYS A 553 -44.84 28.16 22.64
CA LYS A 553 -46.02 29.04 22.58
C LYS A 553 -45.59 30.52 22.59
N ALA A 554 -46.13 31.31 21.68
CA ALA A 554 -46.28 32.76 21.83
C ALA A 554 -47.73 33.10 21.44
N ALA A 555 -48.41 33.82 22.33
CA ALA A 555 -49.74 34.37 22.14
C ALA A 555 -49.65 35.71 21.40
N LYS A 556 -50.63 36.03 20.55
CA LYS A 556 -51.55 37.17 20.65
C LYS A 556 -52.20 37.52 19.30
N ASP A 557 -53.48 37.90 19.41
CA ASP A 557 -54.24 38.88 18.60
C ASP A 557 -54.43 38.57 17.11
N GLU A 558 -55.47 38.98 16.38
CA GLU A 558 -56.85 39.46 16.53
C GLU A 558 -57.35 39.49 15.05
N ASP A 559 -58.66 39.36 14.84
CA ASP A 559 -59.44 39.88 13.70
C ASP A 559 -58.92 39.74 12.24
N ASP A 560 -59.51 38.80 11.48
CA ASP A 560 -60.51 39.01 10.39
C ASP A 560 -60.66 37.74 9.53
#